data_AF-A0A7W0LIJ5-F1
#
_entry.id   AF-A0A7W0LIJ5-F1
#
_cell.length_a   1.000
_cell.length_b   1.000
_cell.length_c   1.000
_cell.angle_alpha   90.00
_cell.angle_beta   90.00
_cell.angle_gamma   90.00
#
_symmetry.space_group_name_H-M   'P 1'
#
loop_
_entity.id
_entity.type
_entity.pdbx_description
1 polymer ?
#
loop_
_entity_poly.entity_id
_entity_poly.type
_entity_poly.pdbx_seq_one_letter_code
_entity_poly.pdbx_strand_id
1 'polypeptide(L)' 'MAREVRRKKKCCGSTPRCKRCAVVLKRLTKAGFAERHSRNLYVVEHVPKKQMKKSRAR' A
#
# COMPACT_ATOMS: atom_id res chain seq x y z
N MET A 1 -13.22 4.79 5.88
CA MET A 1 -12.72 6.06 5.33
C MET A 1 -11.62 5.75 4.35
N ALA A 2 -11.84 6.10 3.08
CA ALA A 2 -10.81 6.04 2.05
C ALA A 2 -9.77 7.15 2.28
N ARG A 3 -8.50 6.86 2.04
CA ARG A 3 -7.40 7.79 2.25
C ARG A 3 -6.45 7.79 1.06
N GLU A 4 -6.06 8.97 0.63
CA GLU A 4 -5.02 9.15 -0.37
C GLU A 4 -3.63 8.85 0.19
N VAL A 5 -2.87 8.06 -0.54
CA VAL A 5 -1.51 7.66 -0.21
C VAL A 5 -0.60 7.87 -1.41
N ARG A 6 0.39 8.75 -1.26
CA ARG A 6 1.48 8.91 -2.23
C ARG A 6 2.54 7.82 -2.03
N ARG A 7 2.82 7.09 -3.10
CA ARG A 7 3.90 6.10 -3.19
C ARG A 7 5.26 6.77 -3.01
N LYS A 8 6.16 6.13 -2.25
CA LYS A 8 7.57 6.53 -2.18
C LYS A 8 8.33 6.22 -3.48
N LYS A 9 9.26 7.09 -3.87
CA LYS A 9 10.18 6.86 -5.00
C LYS A 9 11.09 5.65 -4.76
N LYS A 10 11.74 5.57 -3.58
CA LYS A 10 12.65 4.48 -3.16
C LYS A 10 12.08 3.58 -2.07
N CYS A 11 12.54 2.32 -2.04
CA CYS A 11 12.24 1.38 -0.94
C CYS A 11 12.88 1.89 0.36
N CYS A 12 12.18 1.73 1.50
CA CYS A 12 12.69 2.21 2.79
C CYS A 12 13.65 1.25 3.49
N GLY A 13 13.91 0.06 2.95
CA GLY A 13 14.77 -0.95 3.57
C GLY A 13 14.16 -1.65 4.80
N SER A 14 13.25 -1.00 5.53
CA SER A 14 12.63 -1.49 6.76
C SER A 14 11.88 -2.82 6.60
N THR A 15 12.02 -3.68 7.60
CA THR A 15 11.26 -4.91 7.80
C THR A 15 10.35 -4.75 9.03
N PRO A 16 9.01 -4.84 8.89
CA PRO A 16 8.24 -5.06 7.66
C PRO A 16 8.14 -3.81 6.77
N ARG A 17 7.82 -3.98 5.47
CA ARG A 17 7.72 -2.87 4.50
C ARG A 17 6.75 -1.78 5.01
N CYS A 18 7.06 -0.51 4.74
CA CYS A 18 6.22 0.60 5.19
C CYS A 18 4.90 0.72 4.38
N LYS A 19 3.88 1.37 4.95
CA LYS A 19 2.55 1.51 4.33
C LYS A 19 2.54 2.28 2.99
N ARG A 20 3.58 3.07 2.72
CA ARG A 20 3.78 3.85 1.48
C ARG A 20 4.67 3.15 0.44
N CYS A 21 5.10 1.91 0.71
CA CYS A 21 5.95 1.17 -0.22
C CYS A 21 5.18 0.82 -1.49
N ALA A 22 5.85 0.94 -2.63
CA ALA A 22 5.34 0.56 -3.94
C ALA A 22 4.73 -0.85 -3.97
N VAL A 23 5.47 -1.82 -3.39
CA VAL A 23 5.07 -3.22 -3.32
C VAL A 23 3.83 -3.38 -2.44
N VAL A 24 3.75 -2.66 -1.32
CA VAL A 24 2.60 -2.72 -0.40
C VAL A 24 1.35 -2.19 -1.10
N LEU A 25 1.43 -1.02 -1.73
CA LEU A 25 0.31 -0.43 -2.46
C LEU A 25 -0.12 -1.32 -3.63
N LYS A 26 0.83 -1.88 -4.41
CA LYS A 26 0.52 -2.83 -5.48
C LYS A 26 -0.21 -4.09 -4.97
N ARG A 27 0.20 -4.62 -3.80
CA ARG A 27 -0.47 -5.77 -3.17
C ARG A 27 -1.86 -5.44 -2.65
N LEU A 28 -2.05 -4.25 -2.09
CA LEU A 28 -3.38 -3.77 -1.66
C LEU A 28 -4.31 -3.58 -2.85
N THR A 29 -3.81 -3.04 -3.96
CA THR A 29 -4.58 -2.90 -5.20
C THR A 29 -4.96 -4.26 -5.79
N LYS A 30 -4.03 -5.21 -5.86
CA LYS A 30 -4.33 -6.58 -6.33
C LYS A 30 -5.39 -7.26 -5.45
N ALA A 31 -5.47 -6.89 -4.17
CA ALA A 31 -6.42 -7.44 -3.23
C ALA A 31 -7.75 -6.66 -3.14
N GLY A 32 -7.94 -5.62 -3.98
CA GLY A 32 -9.18 -4.84 -4.01
C GLY A 32 -9.33 -3.81 -2.89
N PHE A 33 -8.28 -3.54 -2.09
CA PHE A 33 -8.34 -2.58 -0.98
C PHE A 33 -7.73 -1.21 -1.31
N ALA A 34 -7.27 -1.02 -2.55
CA ALA A 34 -6.70 0.25 -2.98
C ALA A 34 -6.83 0.44 -4.49
N GLU A 35 -7.19 1.62 -4.94
CA GLU A 35 -7.23 1.99 -6.34
C GLU A 35 -6.07 2.92 -6.71
N ARG A 36 -5.57 2.80 -7.94
CA ARG A 36 -4.49 3.65 -8.42
C ARG A 36 -5.07 4.80 -9.23
N HIS A 37 -5.04 6.00 -8.67
CA HIS A 37 -5.51 7.21 -9.36
C HIS A 37 -4.47 7.81 -10.31
N SER A 38 -3.18 7.71 -9.99
CA SER A 38 -2.13 8.21 -10.89
C SER A 38 -0.82 7.45 -10.72
N ARG A 39 0.26 7.88 -11.40
CA ARG A 39 1.55 7.18 -11.36
C ARG A 39 2.02 6.92 -9.92
N ASN A 40 1.77 7.87 -9.02
CA ASN A 40 2.25 7.85 -7.65
C ASN A 40 1.13 7.99 -6.59
N LEU A 41 -0.13 8.19 -6.99
CA LEU A 41 -1.25 8.39 -6.07
C LEU A 41 -2.14 7.14 -6.03
N TYR A 42 -2.44 6.68 -4.82
CA TYR A 42 -3.35 5.57 -4.55
C TYR A 42 -4.42 6.03 -3.58
N VAL A 43 -5.66 5.61 -3.79
CA VAL A 43 -6.74 5.74 -2.81
C VAL A 43 -6.87 4.39 -2.12
N VAL A 44 -6.60 4.37 -0.81
CA VAL A 44 -6.63 3.15 0.00
C VAL A 44 -7.88 3.18 0.84
N GLU A 45 -8.69 2.12 0.76
CA GLU A 45 -9.92 2.00 1.52
C GLU A 45 -9.69 1.33 2.89
N HIS A 46 -10.75 0.77 3.48
CA HIS A 46 -10.67 0.06 4.74
C HIS A 46 -9.89 -1.25 4.57
N VAL A 47 -8.60 -1.25 4.96
CA VAL A 47 -7.76 -2.45 4.92
C VAL A 47 -7.86 -3.24 6.22
N PRO A 48 -8.29 -4.52 6.19
CA PRO A 48 -8.26 -5.38 7.36
C PRO A 48 -6.84 -5.55 7.92
N LYS A 49 -6.69 -5.64 9.25
CA LYS A 49 -5.38 -5.79 9.92
C LYS A 49 -4.56 -6.96 9.36
N LYS A 50 -5.22 -8.11 9.09
CA LYS A 50 -4.59 -9.31 8.49
C LYS A 50 -4.03 -9.01 7.11
N GLN A 51 -4.80 -8.33 6.25
CA GLN A 51 -4.37 -7.99 4.91
C GLN A 51 -3.23 -6.96 4.91
N MET A 52 -3.26 -6.01 5.84
CA MET A 52 -2.17 -5.04 5.98
C MET A 52 -0.87 -5.71 6.42
N LYS A 53 -0.91 -6.69 7.33
CA LYS A 53 0.26 -7.50 7.72
C LYS A 53 0.81 -8.27 6.52
N LYS A 54 -0.05 -9.00 5.80
CA LYS A 54 0.32 -9.77 4.59
C LYS A 54 0.96 -8.88 3.52
N SER A 55 0.38 -7.70 3.27
CA SER A 55 0.88 -6.77 2.26
C SER A 55 2.28 -6.23 2.62
N ARG A 56 2.57 -6.06 3.92
CA ARG A 56 3.85 -5.53 4.44
C ARG A 56 4.94 -6.60 4.65
N ALA A 57 4.61 -7.88 4.64
CA ALA A 57 5.58 -8.98 4.72
C ALA A 57 6.63 -8.86 3.59
N ARG A 58 7.88 -9.28 3.85
CA ARG A 58 8.93 -9.21 2.82
C ARG A 58 8.72 -10.28 1.76
#